data_AF-A0A9E8Z825-F1
#
_entry.id   AF-A0A9E8Z825-F1
#
_cell.length_a   1.000
_cell.length_b   1.000
_cell.length_c   1.000
_cell.angle_alpha   90.00
_cell.angle_beta   90.00
_cell.angle_gamma   90.00
#
_symmetry.space_group_name_H-M   'P 1'
#
loop_
_entity.id
_entity.type
_entity.pdbx_description
1 polymer ?
#
loop_
_entity_poly.entity_id
_entity_poly.type
_entity_poly.pdbx_seq_one_letter_code
_entity_poly.pdbx_strand_id
1 'polypeptide(L)' 'MTSLVAEVASQAPHFPISATLVLIVGFIAATTIGSIAWYNSKRPPGWEDKERPDIVPEVDSENPKV' A
#
# COMPACT_ATOMS: atom_id res chain seq x y z
N MET A 1 -36.60 -29.33 -14.51
CA MET A 1 -36.46 -28.86 -13.10
C MET A 1 -35.02 -28.88 -12.58
N THR A 2 -34.03 -29.33 -13.37
CA THR A 2 -32.60 -29.35 -12.99
C THR A 2 -31.85 -28.05 -13.31
N SER A 3 -32.45 -27.12 -14.07
CA SER A 3 -31.80 -25.87 -14.49
C SER A 3 -31.67 -24.83 -13.37
N LEU A 4 -32.66 -24.76 -12.47
CA LEU A 4 -32.73 -23.70 -11.45
C LEU A 4 -31.62 -23.83 -10.39
N VAL A 5 -31.29 -25.07 -10.00
CA VAL A 5 -30.25 -25.35 -9.00
C VAL A 5 -28.86 -25.02 -9.55
N ALA A 6 -28.61 -25.32 -10.82
CA ALA A 6 -27.36 -24.98 -11.49
C ALA A 6 -27.20 -23.45 -11.68
N GLU A 7 -28.30 -22.75 -11.99
CA GLU A 7 -28.30 -21.30 -12.17
C GLU A 7 -28.04 -20.55 -10.86
N VAL A 8 -28.69 -20.96 -9.76
CA VAL A 8 -28.40 -20.40 -8.42
C VAL A 8 -26.96 -20.67 -7.99
N ALA A 9 -26.41 -21.86 -8.27
CA ALA A 9 -25.01 -22.15 -7.99
C ALA A 9 -24.03 -21.27 -8.79
N SER A 10 -24.41 -20.84 -10.00
CA SER A 10 -23.61 -19.93 -10.84
C SER A 10 -23.66 -18.45 -10.40
N GLN A 11 -24.61 -18.08 -9.54
CA GLN A 11 -24.77 -16.74 -8.97
C GLN A 11 -24.05 -16.57 -7.63
N ALA A 12 -22.98 -17.35 -7.39
CA ALA A 12 -22.19 -17.21 -6.18
C ALA A 12 -21.68 -15.75 -6.04
N PRO A 13 -21.77 -15.15 -4.84
CA PRO A 13 -21.25 -13.81 -4.62
C PRO A 13 -19.75 -13.76 -4.96
N HIS A 14 -19.38 -12.97 -5.95
CA HIS A 14 -18.00 -12.70 -6.32
C HIS A 14 -17.58 -11.31 -5.84
N PHE A 15 -16.39 -11.23 -5.24
CA PHE A 15 -15.83 -9.93 -4.92
C PHE A 15 -15.29 -9.29 -6.22
N PRO A 16 -15.62 -8.03 -6.53
CA PRO A 16 -15.21 -7.41 -7.79
C PRO A 16 -13.68 -7.39 -7.92
N ILE A 17 -13.16 -7.90 -9.04
CA ILE A 17 -11.71 -7.93 -9.31
C ILE A 17 -11.13 -6.51 -9.26
N SER A 18 -11.87 -5.52 -9.75
CA SER A 18 -11.47 -4.11 -9.67
C SER A 18 -11.27 -3.63 -8.23
N ALA A 19 -12.15 -4.02 -7.31
CA ALA A 19 -12.02 -3.68 -5.90
C ALA A 19 -10.78 -4.34 -5.28
N THR A 20 -10.52 -5.61 -5.60
CA THR A 20 -9.28 -6.30 -5.17
C THR A 20 -8.03 -5.58 -5.66
N LEU A 21 -8.00 -5.19 -6.94
CA LEU A 21 -6.87 -4.50 -7.54
C LEU A 21 -6.62 -3.14 -6.87
N VAL A 22 -7.67 -2.36 -6.65
CA VAL A 22 -7.56 -1.07 -5.97
C VAL A 22 -7.00 -1.23 -4.56
N LEU A 23 -7.46 -2.24 -3.81
CA LEU A 23 -6.94 -2.50 -2.45
C LEU A 23 -5.46 -2.87 -2.46
N ILE A 24 -5.03 -3.73 -3.38
CA ILE A 24 -3.62 -4.15 -3.47
C ILE A 24 -2.74 -2.98 -3.87
N VAL A 25 -3.08 -2.27 -4.95
CA VAL A 25 -2.30 -1.14 -5.45
C VAL A 25 -2.27 0.00 -4.43
N GLY A 26 -3.42 0.31 -3.81
CA GLY A 26 -3.54 1.32 -2.77
C GLY A 26 -2.72 0.98 -1.53
N PHE A 27 -2.72 -0.28 -1.09
CA PHE A 27 -1.90 -0.73 0.04
C PHE A 27 -0.40 -0.62 -0.26
N ILE A 28 0.03 -1.05 -1.46
CA ILE A 28 1.44 -0.91 -1.89
C ILE A 28 1.85 0.57 -1.91
N ALA A 29 1.01 1.44 -2.48
CA ALA A 29 1.27 2.87 -2.51
C ALA A 29 1.36 3.47 -1.10
N ALA A 30 0.39 3.14 -0.23
CA ALA A 30 0.34 3.66 1.14
C ALA A 30 1.54 3.21 1.99
N THR A 31 1.91 1.93 1.90
CA THR A 31 3.08 1.41 2.64
C THR A 31 4.38 1.98 2.10
N THR A 32 4.54 2.09 0.78
CA THR A 32 5.74 2.67 0.16
C THR A 32 5.91 4.14 0.56
N ILE A 33 4.88 4.96 0.36
CA ILE A 33 4.93 6.40 0.68
C ILE A 33 5.06 6.60 2.19
N GLY A 34 4.31 5.85 3.00
CA GLY A 34 4.39 5.91 4.45
C GLY A 34 5.78 5.58 5.00
N SER A 35 6.43 4.54 4.46
CA SER A 35 7.80 4.21 4.83
C SER A 35 8.78 5.32 4.44
N ILE A 36 8.67 5.87 3.23
CA ILE A 36 9.52 7.00 2.80
C ILE A 36 9.35 8.19 3.75
N ALA A 37 8.11 8.57 4.06
CA ALA A 37 7.81 9.67 4.97
C ALA A 37 8.35 9.42 6.39
N TRP A 38 8.18 8.20 6.93
CA TRP A 38 8.64 7.86 8.28
C TRP A 38 10.16 7.95 8.40
N TYR A 39 10.90 7.40 7.44
CA TYR A 39 12.36 7.40 7.46
C TYR A 39 13.00 8.77 7.18
N ASN A 40 12.26 9.69 6.55
CA ASN A 40 12.66 11.10 6.38
C ASN A 40 12.14 12.00 7.51
N SER A 41 11.38 11.46 8.47
CA SER A 41 10.89 12.21 9.62
C SER A 41 11.93 12.33 10.73
N LYS A 42 11.65 13.21 11.72
CA LYS A 42 12.49 13.31 12.92
C LYS A 42 12.54 11.97 13.65
N ARG A 43 13.74 11.54 14.05
CA ARG A 43 13.95 10.29 14.78
C ARG A 43 13.20 10.30 16.12
N PRO A 44 12.57 9.20 16.52
CA PRO A 44 12.01 9.07 17.86
C PRO A 44 13.15 8.99 18.90
N PRO A 45 12.85 9.24 20.19
CA PRO A 45 13.85 9.14 21.25
C PRO A 45 14.53 7.76 21.31
N GLY A 46 15.86 7.74 21.46
CA GLY A 46 16.69 6.53 21.49
C GLY A 46 17.08 5.98 20.12
N TRP A 47 16.74 6.68 19.03
CA TRP A 47 17.07 6.36 17.64
C TRP A 47 17.87 7.45 16.95
N GLU A 48 18.46 8.37 17.72
CA GLU A 48 19.23 9.51 17.23
C GLU A 48 20.45 9.06 16.42
N ASP A 49 21.11 7.97 16.84
CA ASP A 49 22.29 7.42 16.17
C ASP A 49 21.96 6.47 15.01
N LYS A 50 20.68 6.34 14.63
CA LYS A 50 20.25 5.46 13.54
C LYS A 50 20.15 6.22 12.23
N GLU A 51 20.79 5.68 11.20
CA GLU A 51 20.73 6.22 9.84
C GLU A 51 19.48 5.75 9.09
N ARG A 52 19.19 6.42 7.96
CA ARG A 52 18.11 6.02 7.05
C ARG A 52 18.64 4.85 6.21
N PRO A 53 17.84 3.79 5.95
CA PRO A 53 18.26 2.74 5.03
C PRO A 53 18.52 3.28 3.62
N ASP A 54 19.55 2.76 2.94
CA ASP A 54 19.98 3.23 1.62
C ASP A 54 18.89 3.11 0.53
N ILE A 55 17.99 2.13 0.67
CA ILE A 55 16.88 1.90 -0.27
C ILE A 55 15.80 3.00 -0.22
N VAL A 56 15.74 3.77 0.87
CA VAL A 56 14.72 4.80 1.03
C VAL A 56 15.26 6.11 0.49
N PRO A 57 14.66 6.76 -0.51
CA PRO A 57 15.15 8.03 -1.00
C PRO A 57 15.06 9.13 0.07
N GLU A 58 16.00 10.06 0.03
CA GLU A 58 15.93 11.28 0.82
C GLU A 58 14.95 12.26 0.19
N VAL A 59 14.09 12.85 1.02
CA VAL A 59 13.10 13.83 0.58
C VAL A 59 13.39 15.14 1.30
N ASP A 60 14.01 16.07 0.58
CA ASP A 60 14.26 17.43 1.08
C ASP A 60 13.11 18.35 0.64
N SER A 61 12.38 18.88 1.62
CA SER A 61 11.25 19.80 1.39
C SER A 61 11.68 21.24 1.10
N GLU A 62 12.93 21.61 1.41
CA GLU A 62 13.45 22.98 1.19
C GLU A 62 14.21 23.12 -0.12
N ASN A 63 14.81 22.03 -0.60
CA ASN A 63 15.52 22.02 -1.88
C ASN A 63 15.20 20.75 -2.67
N PRO A 64 14.03 20.69 -3.34
CA PRO A 64 13.69 19.57 -4.20
C PRO A 64 14.71 19.54 -5.35
N LYS A 65 15.72 18.69 -5.21
CA LYS A 65 16.65 18.37 -6.30
C LYS A 65 15.87 17.55 -7.32
N VAL A 66 15.19 18.26 -8.21
CA VAL A 66 14.61 17.73 -9.44
C VAL A 66 15.69 17.22 -10.38
#